data_AF-A0A3M2C0N8-F1
#
_entry.id   AF-A0A3M2C0N8-F1
#
_cell.length_a   1.000
_cell.length_b   1.000
_cell.length_c   1.000
_cell.angle_alpha   90.00
_cell.angle_beta   90.00
_cell.angle_gamma   90.00
#
_symmetry.space_group_name_H-M   'P 1'
#
loop_
_entity.id
_entity.type
_entity.pdbx_description
1 polymer ?
#
loop_
_entity_poly.entity_id
_entity_poly.type
_entity_poly.pdbx_seq_one_letter_code
_entity_poly.pdbx_strand_id
1 'polypeptide(L)'
;STLGTILQVSLGVFALLLTAIIAWGFFSVRRVDKIGRDAEEQIAKVSKSVGVAAAVAEDAVADAKKAQQLADEALKPIREMREGAENAWREIEEEASPLLRRLDQHFLAGQALEVPDDEAQAWQDYDTFLMVADRLNVPSDPKQRAKQLVDLARYWRATKQHVRACARDRRAIVLDPGSSNARLDLVKTLCAWSFSLPAGDKKEQMLDEALEELEEAERLGLERRADGPHYRAWIYDERGQLEEALSEYRKAIVLDEQDVATSGGEPRHLIRYNLACVLSKKGGRANLKEAKELLCGIRAYGNFWQMAEGDPDLKRLRRAKLWNAPC
;
A
#
# COMPACT_ATOMS: atom_id res chain seq x y z
N SER A 1 -79.73 91.63 -28.19
CA SER A 1 -79.65 90.91 -26.91
C SER A 1 -78.97 89.53 -27.01
N THR A 2 -78.70 88.99 -28.20
CA THR A 2 -78.10 87.66 -28.41
C THR A 2 -76.57 87.62 -28.47
N LEU A 3 -75.89 88.72 -28.84
CA LEU A 3 -74.41 88.75 -28.91
C LEU A 3 -73.73 88.79 -27.51
N GLY A 4 -74.37 89.43 -26.52
CA GLY A 4 -73.82 89.54 -25.16
C GLY A 4 -73.83 88.23 -24.39
N THR A 5 -74.84 87.38 -24.61
CA THR A 5 -74.94 86.05 -23.99
C THR A 5 -73.92 85.06 -24.54
N ILE A 6 -73.62 85.12 -25.83
CA ILE A 6 -72.58 84.26 -26.45
C ILE A 6 -71.19 84.61 -25.91
N LEU A 7 -70.91 85.91 -25.70
CA LEU A 7 -69.62 86.36 -25.16
C LEU A 7 -69.45 86.01 -23.67
N GLN A 8 -70.52 86.04 -22.87
CA GLN A 8 -70.45 85.60 -21.47
C GLN A 8 -70.28 84.09 -21.31
N VAL A 9 -70.92 83.29 -22.16
CA VAL A 9 -70.77 81.83 -22.13
C VAL A 9 -69.35 81.42 -22.58
N SER A 10 -68.78 82.08 -23.58
CA SER A 10 -67.42 81.77 -24.05
C SER A 10 -66.34 82.16 -23.03
N LEU A 11 -66.49 83.29 -22.32
CA LEU A 11 -65.61 83.68 -21.21
C LEU A 11 -65.69 82.70 -20.03
N GLY A 12 -66.89 82.21 -19.70
CA GLY A 12 -67.08 81.21 -18.65
C GLY A 12 -66.41 79.88 -18.98
N VAL A 13 -66.54 79.40 -20.22
CA VAL A 13 -65.90 78.16 -20.69
C VAL A 13 -64.37 78.32 -20.70
N PHE A 14 -63.85 79.48 -21.13
CA PHE A 14 -62.41 79.72 -21.15
C PHE A 14 -61.81 79.76 -19.74
N ALA A 15 -62.50 80.35 -18.76
CA ALA A 15 -62.08 80.35 -17.36
C ALA A 15 -62.08 78.93 -16.75
N LEU A 16 -63.07 78.10 -17.09
CA LEU A 16 -63.11 76.69 -16.66
C LEU A 16 -62.00 75.86 -17.30
N LEU A 17 -61.69 76.08 -18.58
CA LEU A 17 -60.58 75.40 -19.24
C LEU A 17 -59.22 75.83 -18.68
N LEU A 18 -59.03 77.13 -18.40
CA LEU A 18 -57.79 77.63 -17.82
C LEU A 18 -57.57 77.08 -16.40
N THR A 19 -58.62 77.04 -15.58
CA THR A 19 -58.54 76.46 -14.23
C THR A 19 -58.31 74.95 -14.27
N ALA A 20 -58.90 74.23 -15.23
CA ALA A 20 -58.63 72.81 -15.44
C ALA A 20 -57.17 72.55 -15.87
N ILE A 21 -56.59 73.39 -16.73
CA ILE A 21 -55.18 73.28 -17.17
C ILE A 21 -54.22 73.57 -16.01
N ILE A 22 -54.49 74.61 -15.21
CA ILE A 22 -53.67 74.94 -14.03
C ILE A 22 -53.76 73.83 -12.98
N ALA A 23 -54.97 73.30 -12.73
CA ALA A 23 -55.17 72.16 -11.84
C ALA A 23 -54.43 70.92 -12.34
N TRP A 24 -54.51 70.62 -13.64
CA TRP A 24 -53.81 69.48 -14.24
C TRP A 24 -52.28 69.63 -14.17
N GLY A 25 -51.74 70.82 -14.43
CA GLY A 25 -50.32 71.12 -14.26
C GLY A 25 -49.86 70.93 -12.81
N PHE A 26 -50.63 71.44 -11.85
CA PHE A 26 -50.34 71.29 -10.42
C PHE A 26 -50.43 69.84 -9.93
N PHE A 27 -51.42 69.07 -10.40
CA PHE A 27 -51.53 67.64 -10.13
C PHE A 27 -50.39 66.84 -10.78
N SER A 28 -49.95 67.23 -11.97
CA SER A 28 -48.84 66.58 -12.67
C SER A 28 -47.51 66.82 -11.96
N VAL A 29 -47.23 68.04 -11.51
CA VAL A 29 -46.03 68.36 -10.70
C VAL A 29 -46.04 67.61 -9.37
N ARG A 30 -47.17 67.59 -8.65
CA ARG A 30 -47.28 66.81 -7.40
C ARG A 30 -47.14 65.31 -7.60
N ARG A 31 -47.59 64.78 -8.73
CA ARG A 31 -47.43 63.37 -9.08
C ARG A 31 -45.96 63.04 -9.37
N VAL A 32 -45.24 63.92 -10.07
CA VAL A 32 -43.79 63.77 -10.32
C VAL A 32 -42.98 63.88 -9.02
N ASP A 33 -43.28 64.85 -8.16
CA ASP A 33 -42.63 64.98 -6.84
C ASP A 33 -42.88 63.78 -5.92
N LYS A 34 -44.07 63.16 -6.02
CA LYS A 34 -44.37 61.94 -5.28
C LYS A 34 -43.58 60.76 -5.82
N ILE A 35 -43.52 60.59 -7.15
CA ILE A 35 -42.74 59.52 -7.79
C ILE A 35 -41.24 59.68 -7.48
N GLY A 36 -40.72 60.91 -7.47
CA GLY A 36 -39.34 61.20 -7.09
C GLY A 36 -39.01 60.79 -5.66
N ARG A 37 -39.86 61.17 -4.69
CA ARG A 37 -39.69 60.78 -3.28
C ARG A 37 -39.83 59.28 -3.05
N ASP A 38 -40.80 58.64 -3.71
CA ASP A 38 -40.99 57.19 -3.63
C ASP A 38 -39.77 56.45 -4.23
N ALA A 39 -39.19 56.97 -5.32
CA ALA A 39 -37.97 56.42 -5.92
C ALA A 39 -36.73 56.61 -5.03
N GLU A 40 -36.54 57.78 -4.41
CA GLU A 40 -35.46 58.03 -3.44
C GLU A 40 -35.56 57.11 -2.22
N GLU A 41 -36.78 56.88 -1.70
CA GLU A 41 -37.00 55.95 -0.59
C GLU A 41 -36.68 54.50 -0.98
N GLN A 42 -37.04 54.08 -2.20
CA GLN A 42 -36.72 52.75 -2.71
C GLN A 42 -35.21 52.58 -2.96
N ILE A 43 -34.54 53.59 -3.52
CA ILE A 43 -33.08 53.60 -3.72
C ILE A 43 -32.35 53.53 -2.36
N ALA A 44 -32.82 54.26 -1.35
CA ALA A 44 -32.26 54.21 0.00
C ALA A 44 -32.45 52.83 0.66
N LYS A 45 -33.62 52.19 0.49
CA LYS A 45 -33.87 50.82 0.98
C LYS A 45 -32.97 49.78 0.29
N VAL A 46 -32.83 49.86 -1.03
CA VAL A 46 -31.95 48.96 -1.79
C VAL A 46 -30.50 49.17 -1.38
N SER A 47 -30.01 50.42 -1.32
CA SER A 47 -28.65 50.74 -0.86
C SER A 47 -28.36 50.19 0.55
N LYS A 48 -29.31 50.32 1.49
CA LYS A 48 -29.20 49.74 2.83
C LYS A 48 -29.13 48.21 2.81
N SER A 49 -29.98 47.55 2.02
CA SER A 49 -29.96 46.09 1.88
C SER A 49 -28.67 45.57 1.24
N VAL A 50 -28.12 46.28 0.26
CA VAL A 50 -26.83 45.97 -0.36
C VAL A 50 -25.68 46.15 0.63
N GLY A 51 -25.70 47.21 1.45
CA GLY A 51 -24.72 47.41 2.52
C GLY A 51 -24.76 46.30 3.58
N VAL A 52 -25.94 45.84 3.98
CA VAL A 52 -26.09 44.70 4.90
C VAL A 52 -25.59 43.41 4.27
N ALA A 53 -25.91 43.15 2.99
CA ALA A 53 -25.44 41.97 2.28
C ALA A 53 -23.92 41.97 2.09
N ALA A 54 -23.31 43.12 1.84
CA ALA A 54 -21.86 43.27 1.75
C ALA A 54 -21.18 42.99 3.10
N ALA A 55 -21.72 43.50 4.21
CA ALA A 55 -21.20 43.22 5.55
C ALA A 55 -21.30 41.72 5.91
N VAL A 56 -22.43 41.07 5.61
CA VAL A 56 -22.59 39.61 5.82
C VAL A 56 -21.61 38.81 4.97
N ALA A 57 -21.33 39.26 3.74
CA ALA A 57 -20.34 38.62 2.88
C ALA A 57 -18.90 38.80 3.40
N GLU A 58 -18.55 39.98 3.91
CA GLU A 58 -17.25 40.23 4.54
C GLU A 58 -17.04 39.37 5.79
N ASP A 59 -18.05 39.27 6.66
CA ASP A 59 -18.02 38.41 7.84
C ASP A 59 -17.87 36.93 7.45
N ALA A 60 -18.62 36.47 6.44
CA ALA A 60 -18.51 35.09 5.94
C ALA A 60 -17.12 34.80 5.34
N VAL A 61 -16.49 35.77 4.66
CA VAL A 61 -15.12 35.65 4.16
C VAL A 61 -14.10 35.63 5.30
N ALA A 62 -14.30 36.44 6.33
CA ALA A 62 -13.46 36.43 7.53
C ALA A 62 -13.54 35.10 8.28
N ASP A 63 -14.75 34.56 8.45
CA ASP A 63 -14.99 33.26 9.05
C ASP A 63 -14.39 32.12 8.22
N ALA A 64 -14.53 32.16 6.89
CA ALA A 64 -13.90 31.19 6.00
C ALA A 64 -12.37 31.23 6.09
N LYS A 65 -11.75 32.41 6.13
CA LYS A 65 -10.30 32.56 6.34
C LYS A 65 -9.85 32.02 7.69
N LYS A 66 -10.62 32.29 8.76
CA LYS A 66 -10.34 31.77 10.10
C LYS A 66 -10.46 30.24 10.15
N ALA A 67 -11.47 29.67 9.50
CA ALA A 67 -11.65 28.23 9.38
C ALA A 67 -10.49 27.59 8.58
N GLN A 68 -10.05 28.24 7.50
CA GLN A 68 -8.89 27.81 6.73
C GLN A 68 -7.61 27.84 7.56
N GLN A 69 -7.37 28.91 8.31
CA GLN A 69 -6.20 29.02 9.19
C GLN A 69 -6.21 27.93 10.27
N LEU A 70 -7.35 27.68 10.92
CA LEU A 70 -7.49 26.61 11.91
C LEU A 70 -7.27 25.22 11.29
N ALA A 71 -7.73 25.01 10.05
CA ALA A 71 -7.47 23.78 9.31
C ALA A 71 -5.98 23.62 8.98
N ASP A 72 -5.30 24.68 8.55
CA ASP A 72 -3.84 24.67 8.28
C ASP A 72 -3.03 24.42 9.57
N GLU A 73 -3.41 25.04 10.69
CA GLU A 73 -2.79 24.80 12.00
C GLU A 73 -3.03 23.36 12.48
N ALA A 74 -4.23 22.81 12.26
CA ALA A 74 -4.54 21.42 12.60
C ALA A 74 -3.82 20.40 11.71
N LEU A 75 -3.55 20.75 10.44
CA LEU A 75 -2.81 19.90 9.50
C LEU A 75 -1.30 20.01 9.65
N LYS A 76 -0.78 21.07 10.30
CA LYS A 76 0.67 21.28 10.47
C LYS A 76 1.37 20.07 11.13
N PRO A 77 0.89 19.48 12.25
CA PRO A 77 1.52 18.30 12.82
C PRO A 77 1.52 17.09 11.87
N ILE A 78 0.48 16.94 11.03
CA ILE A 78 0.41 15.86 10.03
C ILE A 78 1.44 16.08 8.93
N ARG A 79 1.65 17.33 8.50
CA ARG A 79 2.70 17.67 7.52
C ARG A 79 4.09 17.42 8.10
N GLU A 80 4.34 17.83 9.35
CA GLU A 80 5.61 17.59 10.03
C GLU A 80 5.88 16.09 10.25
N MET A 81 4.86 15.32 10.64
CA MET A 81 4.96 13.85 10.73
C MET A 81 5.25 13.22 9.37
N ARG A 82 4.63 13.73 8.30
CA ARG A 82 4.88 13.27 6.93
C ARG A 82 6.33 13.53 6.51
N GLU A 83 6.81 14.76 6.68
CA GLU A 83 8.19 15.12 6.34
C GLU A 83 9.20 14.32 7.15
N GLY A 84 8.92 14.11 8.46
CA GLY A 84 9.70 13.23 9.32
C GLY A 84 9.76 11.79 8.80
N ALA A 85 8.62 11.22 8.40
CA ALA A 85 8.56 9.87 7.83
C ALA A 85 9.28 9.76 6.48
N GLU A 86 9.16 10.76 5.60
CA GLU A 86 9.86 10.78 4.31
C GLU A 86 11.37 10.95 4.45
N ASN A 87 11.84 11.70 5.45
CA ASN A 87 13.26 11.84 5.77
C ASN A 87 13.83 10.56 6.40
N ALA A 88 13.14 10.00 7.39
CA ALA A 88 13.52 8.72 7.99
C ALA A 88 13.60 7.62 6.92
N TRP A 89 12.64 7.58 5.99
CA TRP A 89 12.72 6.65 4.86
C TRP A 89 13.98 6.83 4.01
N ARG A 90 14.37 8.06 3.68
CA ARG A 90 15.57 8.30 2.88
C ARG A 90 16.85 7.83 3.57
N GLU A 91 16.96 8.09 4.87
CA GLU A 91 18.09 7.63 5.69
C GLU A 91 18.13 6.10 5.72
N ILE A 92 16.97 5.46 5.95
CA ILE A 92 16.85 4.01 5.94
C ILE A 92 17.08 3.42 4.55
N GLU A 93 16.67 4.05 3.45
CA GLU A 93 16.90 3.52 2.09
C GLU A 93 18.40 3.46 1.76
N GLU A 94 19.17 4.45 2.22
CA GLU A 94 20.62 4.47 2.08
C GLU A 94 21.30 3.42 2.97
N GLU A 95 20.81 3.23 4.20
CA GLU A 95 21.40 2.31 5.20
C GLU A 95 20.89 0.85 5.13
N ALA A 96 19.66 0.62 4.66
CA ALA A 96 19.01 -0.70 4.63
C ALA A 96 19.46 -1.53 3.42
N SER A 97 19.95 -0.91 2.35
CA SER A 97 20.33 -1.59 1.11
C SER A 97 21.40 -2.70 1.31
N PRO A 98 22.44 -2.52 2.13
CA PRO A 98 23.35 -3.61 2.51
C PRO A 98 22.66 -4.74 3.28
N LEU A 99 21.78 -4.44 4.23
CA LEU A 99 21.09 -5.47 5.02
C LEU A 99 20.04 -6.23 4.20
N LEU A 100 19.25 -5.55 3.36
CA LEU A 100 18.29 -6.19 2.46
C LEU A 100 19.00 -7.19 1.52
N ARG A 101 20.18 -6.83 1.02
CA ARG A 101 21.04 -7.77 0.26
C ARG A 101 21.49 -8.98 1.08
N ARG A 102 21.78 -8.82 2.38
CA ARG A 102 22.08 -9.95 3.28
C ARG A 102 20.83 -10.80 3.54
N LEU A 103 19.67 -10.17 3.73
CA LEU A 103 18.40 -10.84 4.02
C LEU A 103 17.96 -11.75 2.87
N ASP A 104 18.17 -11.33 1.62
CA ASP A 104 17.87 -12.16 0.44
C ASP A 104 18.76 -13.42 0.34
N GLN A 105 19.94 -13.41 0.95
CA GLN A 105 20.88 -14.55 0.94
C GLN A 105 20.58 -15.61 2.01
N HIS A 106 19.86 -15.25 3.08
CA HIS A 106 19.65 -16.13 4.24
C HIS A 106 18.34 -16.91 4.22
N PHE A 107 17.87 -17.23 3.02
CA PHE A 107 16.59 -17.89 2.83
C PHE A 107 16.66 -19.39 3.20
N LEU A 108 15.95 -19.79 4.26
CA LEU A 108 15.56 -21.17 4.64
C LEU A 108 16.51 -22.03 5.50
N ALA A 109 17.63 -21.52 6.01
CA ALA A 109 18.45 -22.31 6.94
C ALA A 109 17.88 -22.42 8.38
N GLY A 110 16.73 -21.81 8.66
CA GLY A 110 16.17 -21.70 10.02
C GLY A 110 17.03 -20.91 11.01
N GLN A 111 18.20 -20.44 10.58
CA GLN A 111 19.08 -19.57 11.33
C GLN A 111 18.43 -18.19 11.43
N ALA A 112 18.22 -17.73 12.66
CA ALA A 112 17.87 -16.34 12.89
C ALA A 112 19.05 -15.49 12.42
N LEU A 113 18.79 -14.43 11.67
CA LEU A 113 19.81 -13.43 11.45
C LEU A 113 19.98 -12.68 12.77
N GLU A 114 21.18 -12.72 13.35
CA GLU A 114 21.54 -11.82 14.44
C GLU A 114 21.71 -10.43 13.85
N VAL A 115 20.77 -9.55 14.17
CA VAL A 115 20.77 -8.14 13.77
C VAL A 115 21.31 -7.35 14.97
N PRO A 116 22.34 -6.49 14.79
CA PRO A 116 22.80 -5.57 15.83
C PRO A 116 21.65 -4.75 16.44
N ASP A 117 21.73 -4.42 17.74
CA ASP A 117 20.64 -3.75 18.46
C ASP A 117 20.28 -2.37 17.87
N ASP A 118 21.28 -1.63 17.39
CA ASP A 118 21.12 -0.34 16.72
C ASP A 118 20.40 -0.47 15.38
N GLU A 119 20.78 -1.46 14.56
CA GLU A 119 20.05 -1.81 13.35
C GLU A 119 18.60 -2.21 13.70
N ALA A 120 18.39 -3.01 14.75
CA ALA A 120 17.06 -3.48 15.13
C ALA A 120 16.10 -2.36 15.55
N GLN A 121 16.59 -1.32 16.23
CA GLN A 121 15.79 -0.15 16.58
C GLN A 121 15.38 0.64 15.32
N ALA A 122 16.31 0.86 14.38
CA ALA A 122 16.03 1.58 13.14
C ALA A 122 14.90 0.92 12.34
N TRP A 123 14.87 -0.43 12.26
CA TRP A 123 13.77 -1.16 11.61
C TRP A 123 12.45 -1.07 12.35
N GLN A 124 12.45 -1.03 13.69
CA GLN A 124 11.24 -0.83 14.48
C GLN A 124 10.64 0.56 14.26
N ASP A 125 11.50 1.56 14.25
CA ASP A 125 11.11 2.95 14.00
C ASP A 125 10.58 3.09 12.58
N TYR A 126 11.30 2.53 11.60
CA TYR A 126 10.88 2.51 10.20
C TYR A 126 9.48 1.90 10.02
N ASP A 127 9.30 0.71 10.58
CA ASP A 127 8.05 -0.03 10.50
C ASP A 127 6.89 0.74 11.15
N THR A 128 7.17 1.48 12.23
CA THR A 128 6.21 2.33 12.93
C THR A 128 5.83 3.54 12.06
N PHE A 129 6.82 4.26 11.54
CA PHE A 129 6.60 5.41 10.66
C PHE A 129 5.81 5.03 9.42
N LEU A 130 6.14 3.90 8.80
CA LEU A 130 5.44 3.44 7.61
C LEU A 130 3.97 3.09 7.90
N MET A 131 3.65 2.47 9.04
CA MET A 131 2.24 2.23 9.40
C MET A 131 1.49 3.49 9.76
N VAL A 132 2.14 4.45 10.42
CA VAL A 132 1.51 5.74 10.71
C VAL A 132 1.22 6.45 9.41
N ALA A 133 2.18 6.52 8.48
CA ALA A 133 2.00 7.13 7.16
C ALA A 133 0.89 6.44 6.35
N ASP A 134 0.85 5.11 6.38
CA ASP A 134 -0.18 4.32 5.72
C ASP A 134 -1.58 4.54 6.32
N ARG A 135 -1.69 4.55 7.64
CA ARG A 135 -2.96 4.80 8.37
C ARG A 135 -3.47 6.23 8.19
N LEU A 136 -2.57 7.20 8.11
CA LEU A 136 -2.91 8.60 7.83
C LEU A 136 -3.16 8.87 6.34
N ASN A 137 -3.07 7.83 5.50
CA ASN A 137 -3.21 7.93 4.05
C ASN A 137 -2.32 9.03 3.45
N VAL A 138 -1.09 9.15 3.97
CA VAL A 138 -0.10 10.09 3.46
C VAL A 138 0.08 9.84 1.96
N PRO A 139 -0.03 10.85 1.08
CA PRO A 139 0.14 10.63 -0.35
C PRO A 139 1.52 10.07 -0.66
N SER A 140 1.57 8.87 -1.25
CA SER A 140 2.77 8.30 -1.85
C SER A 140 2.37 7.42 -3.03
N ASP A 141 3.34 7.03 -3.85
CA ASP A 141 3.11 5.98 -4.84
C ASP A 141 2.75 4.66 -4.12
N PRO A 142 1.57 4.06 -4.37
CA PRO A 142 1.18 2.80 -3.75
C PRO A 142 2.14 1.65 -4.04
N LYS A 143 2.76 1.62 -5.24
CA LYS A 143 3.70 0.56 -5.61
C LYS A 143 5.02 0.68 -4.84
N GLN A 144 5.56 1.88 -4.74
CA GLN A 144 6.71 2.13 -3.88
C GLN A 144 6.43 1.75 -2.42
N ARG A 145 5.24 2.10 -1.90
CA ARG A 145 4.84 1.71 -0.53
C ARG A 145 4.67 0.19 -0.37
N ALA A 146 4.14 -0.49 -1.39
CA ALA A 146 4.05 -1.95 -1.38
C ALA A 146 5.46 -2.58 -1.31
N LYS A 147 6.41 -2.09 -2.10
CA LYS A 147 7.81 -2.55 -2.06
C LYS A 147 8.44 -2.37 -0.67
N GLN A 148 8.27 -1.19 -0.09
CA GLN A 148 8.70 -0.86 1.27
C GLN A 148 8.17 -1.82 2.33
N LEU A 149 6.90 -2.19 2.23
CA LEU A 149 6.26 -3.16 3.13
C LEU A 149 6.78 -4.58 2.92
N VAL A 150 7.07 -4.99 1.68
CA VAL A 150 7.72 -6.28 1.40
C VAL A 150 9.10 -6.32 2.05
N ASP A 151 9.91 -5.26 1.92
CA ASP A 151 11.24 -5.20 2.52
C ASP A 151 11.18 -5.31 4.06
N LEU A 152 10.21 -4.65 4.70
CA LEU A 152 9.90 -4.84 6.12
C LEU A 152 9.51 -6.27 6.44
N ALA A 153 8.68 -6.91 5.61
CA ALA A 153 8.28 -8.28 5.82
C ALA A 153 9.48 -9.24 5.79
N ARG A 154 10.43 -9.03 4.86
CA ARG A 154 11.69 -9.81 4.81
C ARG A 154 12.49 -9.66 6.10
N TYR A 155 12.63 -8.44 6.59
CA TYR A 155 13.29 -8.16 7.87
C TYR A 155 12.62 -8.87 9.04
N TRP A 156 11.29 -8.70 9.20
CA TRP A 156 10.54 -9.33 10.29
C TRP A 156 10.54 -10.86 10.19
N ARG A 157 10.54 -11.41 8.98
CA ARG A 157 10.68 -12.85 8.76
C ARG A 157 12.04 -13.37 9.22
N ALA A 158 13.12 -12.67 8.89
CA ALA A 158 14.48 -13.06 9.30
C ALA A 158 14.72 -12.98 10.81
N THR A 159 14.02 -12.05 11.48
CA THR A 159 14.01 -11.92 12.95
C THR A 159 12.91 -12.78 13.62
N LYS A 160 12.29 -13.70 12.87
CA LYS A 160 11.24 -14.64 13.34
C LYS A 160 9.97 -13.98 13.90
N GLN A 161 9.73 -12.71 13.59
CA GLN A 161 8.49 -11.99 13.88
C GLN A 161 7.44 -12.25 12.80
N HIS A 162 7.07 -13.52 12.61
CA HIS A 162 6.27 -13.98 11.48
C HIS A 162 4.89 -13.31 11.37
N VAL A 163 4.21 -13.05 12.49
CA VAL A 163 2.91 -12.35 12.51
C VAL A 163 3.04 -10.94 11.91
N ARG A 164 4.11 -10.23 12.30
CA ARG A 164 4.39 -8.87 11.82
C ARG A 164 4.75 -8.89 10.34
N ALA A 165 5.60 -9.85 9.93
CA ALA A 165 5.96 -10.06 8.54
C ALA A 165 4.72 -10.30 7.65
N CYS A 166 3.86 -11.25 8.01
CA CYS A 166 2.63 -11.54 7.25
C CYS A 166 1.70 -10.32 7.17
N ALA A 167 1.61 -9.51 8.22
CA ALA A 167 0.81 -8.29 8.19
C ALA A 167 1.35 -7.28 7.16
N ARG A 168 2.67 -7.19 6.96
CA ARG A 168 3.29 -6.30 5.98
C ARG A 168 3.15 -6.81 4.56
N ASP A 169 3.40 -8.10 4.34
CA ASP A 169 3.16 -8.73 3.04
C ASP A 169 1.71 -8.58 2.59
N ARG A 170 0.73 -8.89 3.45
CA ARG A 170 -0.71 -8.70 3.14
C ARG A 170 -1.04 -7.25 2.85
N ARG A 171 -0.49 -6.29 3.60
CA ARG A 171 -0.71 -4.87 3.32
C ARG A 171 -0.08 -4.44 1.99
N ALA A 172 1.10 -4.96 1.65
CA ALA A 172 1.73 -4.73 0.36
C ALA A 172 0.84 -5.22 -0.80
N ILE A 173 0.25 -6.42 -0.67
CA ILE A 173 -0.69 -6.97 -1.65
C ILE A 173 -1.94 -6.10 -1.78
N VAL A 174 -2.46 -5.52 -0.70
CA VAL A 174 -3.59 -4.58 -0.78
C VAL A 174 -3.23 -3.32 -1.58
N LEU A 175 -2.00 -2.82 -1.46
CA LEU A 175 -1.54 -1.62 -2.16
C LEU A 175 -1.15 -1.89 -3.62
N ASP A 176 -0.62 -3.08 -3.91
CA ASP A 176 -0.31 -3.53 -5.27
C ASP A 176 -0.79 -4.98 -5.52
N PRO A 177 -2.10 -5.17 -5.78
CA PRO A 177 -2.69 -6.51 -5.93
C PRO A 177 -2.14 -7.33 -7.10
N GLY A 178 -1.51 -6.66 -8.07
CA GLY A 178 -0.90 -7.27 -9.24
C GLY A 178 0.56 -7.68 -9.05
N SER A 179 1.14 -7.47 -7.86
CA SER A 179 2.52 -7.82 -7.58
C SER A 179 2.66 -9.32 -7.25
N SER A 180 3.12 -10.11 -8.23
CA SER A 180 3.47 -11.52 -8.02
C SER A 180 4.59 -11.68 -6.99
N ASN A 181 5.54 -10.74 -6.95
CA ASN A 181 6.64 -10.74 -5.98
C ASN A 181 6.15 -10.52 -4.55
N ALA A 182 5.21 -9.60 -4.30
CA ALA A 182 4.65 -9.41 -2.95
C ALA A 182 3.92 -10.67 -2.44
N ARG A 183 3.19 -11.36 -3.33
CA ARG A 183 2.54 -12.63 -3.00
C ARG A 183 3.55 -13.74 -2.74
N LEU A 184 4.58 -13.86 -3.58
CA LEU A 184 5.65 -14.82 -3.34
C LEU A 184 6.38 -14.55 -2.02
N ASP A 185 6.58 -13.28 -1.64
CA ASP A 185 7.12 -12.92 -0.32
C ASP A 185 6.17 -13.30 0.82
N LEU A 186 4.84 -13.20 0.65
CA LEU A 186 3.88 -13.74 1.61
C LEU A 186 4.01 -15.27 1.74
N VAL A 187 4.07 -16.01 0.63
CA VAL A 187 4.26 -17.48 0.61
C VAL A 187 5.50 -17.86 1.42
N LYS A 188 6.61 -17.21 1.13
CA LYS A 188 7.88 -17.32 1.84
C LYS A 188 7.74 -17.10 3.35
N THR A 189 6.98 -16.08 3.75
CA THR A 189 6.71 -15.78 5.17
C THR A 189 5.81 -16.82 5.84
N LEU A 190 4.76 -17.27 5.17
CA LEU A 190 3.85 -18.30 5.66
C LEU A 190 4.55 -19.64 5.83
N CYS A 191 5.41 -20.03 4.89
CA CYS A 191 6.27 -21.21 5.01
C CYS A 191 7.23 -21.10 6.19
N ALA A 192 7.92 -19.96 6.34
CA ALA A 192 8.81 -19.75 7.48
C ALA A 192 8.05 -19.81 8.82
N TRP A 193 6.83 -19.26 8.87
CA TRP A 193 5.99 -19.32 10.05
C TRP A 193 5.53 -20.75 10.35
N SER A 194 5.02 -21.47 9.35
CA SER A 194 4.51 -22.84 9.51
C SER A 194 5.60 -23.79 10.00
N PHE A 195 6.85 -23.60 9.56
CA PHE A 195 8.01 -24.36 10.04
C PHE A 195 8.27 -24.18 11.55
N SER A 196 8.00 -22.98 12.08
CA SER A 196 8.18 -22.68 13.51
C SER A 196 7.02 -23.17 14.39
N LEU A 197 5.90 -23.58 13.79
CA LEU A 197 4.70 -24.01 14.50
C LEU A 197 4.75 -25.52 14.75
N PRO A 198 4.23 -26.00 15.90
CA PRO A 198 3.97 -27.42 16.06
C PRO A 198 2.94 -27.90 15.03
N ALA A 199 2.91 -29.21 14.77
CA ALA A 199 1.87 -29.81 13.95
C ALA A 199 0.47 -29.51 14.53
N GLY A 200 -0.48 -29.16 13.65
CA GLY A 200 -1.86 -28.85 14.02
C GLY A 200 -2.51 -27.83 13.09
N ASP A 201 -3.75 -27.46 13.39
CA ASP A 201 -4.61 -26.63 12.53
C ASP A 201 -3.96 -25.31 12.12
N LYS A 202 -3.23 -24.67 13.05
CA LYS A 202 -2.58 -23.39 12.74
C LYS A 202 -1.48 -23.55 11.69
N LYS A 203 -0.69 -24.64 11.75
CA LYS A 203 0.33 -24.94 10.75
C LYS A 203 -0.32 -25.18 9.40
N GLU A 204 -1.35 -26.03 9.35
CA GLU A 204 -2.07 -26.32 8.10
C GLU A 204 -2.72 -25.08 7.49
N GLN A 205 -3.33 -24.20 8.30
CA GLN A 205 -3.87 -22.94 7.82
C GLN A 205 -2.82 -22.09 7.09
N MET A 206 -1.59 -22.02 7.61
CA MET A 206 -0.52 -21.26 6.95
C MET A 206 -0.03 -21.95 5.67
N LEU A 207 -0.03 -23.28 5.63
CA LEU A 207 0.33 -24.04 4.44
C LEU A 207 -0.74 -23.92 3.33
N ASP A 208 -2.03 -23.92 3.69
CA ASP A 208 -3.13 -23.68 2.75
C ASP A 208 -3.09 -22.26 2.18
N GLU A 209 -2.96 -21.25 3.04
CA GLU A 209 -2.83 -19.85 2.59
C GLU A 209 -1.58 -19.67 1.70
N ALA A 210 -0.47 -20.36 2.01
CA ALA A 210 0.74 -20.33 1.18
C ALA A 210 0.52 -20.95 -0.20
N LEU A 211 -0.30 -22.00 -0.33
CA LEU A 211 -0.64 -22.57 -1.64
C LEU A 211 -1.53 -21.62 -2.45
N GLU A 212 -2.55 -21.04 -1.83
CA GLU A 212 -3.46 -20.10 -2.49
C GLU A 212 -2.71 -18.88 -3.03
N GLU A 213 -1.83 -18.29 -2.22
CA GLU A 213 -1.02 -17.13 -2.62
C GLU A 213 0.03 -17.49 -3.68
N LEU A 214 0.56 -18.72 -3.65
CA LEU A 214 1.48 -19.22 -4.66
C LEU A 214 0.82 -19.39 -6.03
N GLU A 215 -0.39 -19.96 -6.06
CA GLU A 215 -1.18 -20.11 -7.28
C GLU A 215 -1.52 -18.75 -7.89
N GLU A 216 -1.85 -17.77 -7.05
CA GLU A 216 -2.11 -16.41 -7.50
C GLU A 216 -0.82 -15.71 -7.99
N ALA A 217 0.32 -15.90 -7.31
CA ALA A 217 1.61 -15.38 -7.77
C ALA A 217 2.02 -15.97 -9.13
N GLU A 218 1.80 -17.27 -9.34
CA GLU A 218 2.00 -17.95 -10.62
C GLU A 218 1.08 -17.39 -11.72
N ARG A 219 -0.20 -17.16 -11.41
CA ARG A 219 -1.17 -16.56 -12.33
C ARG A 219 -0.76 -15.16 -12.78
N LEU A 220 -0.20 -14.36 -11.87
CA LEU A 220 0.30 -13.01 -12.15
C LEU A 220 1.67 -13.00 -12.87
N GLY A 221 2.33 -14.15 -12.96
CA GLY A 221 3.63 -14.31 -13.59
C GLY A 221 4.77 -14.13 -12.59
N LEU A 222 5.42 -15.23 -12.23
CA LEU A 222 6.64 -15.22 -11.43
C LEU A 222 7.83 -14.79 -12.27
N GLU A 223 8.67 -13.92 -11.70
CA GLU A 223 9.95 -13.54 -12.31
C GLU A 223 10.89 -14.76 -12.44
N ARG A 224 10.92 -15.61 -11.40
CA ARG A 224 11.68 -16.86 -11.37
C ARG A 224 10.73 -18.04 -11.38
N ARG A 225 10.64 -18.73 -12.52
CA ARG A 225 9.65 -19.79 -12.74
C ARG A 225 9.84 -20.98 -11.83
N ALA A 226 11.08 -21.27 -11.42
CA ALA A 226 11.36 -22.35 -10.49
C ALA A 226 10.86 -22.11 -9.04
N ASP A 227 10.48 -20.89 -8.66
CA ASP A 227 10.01 -20.60 -7.29
C ASP A 227 8.65 -21.25 -7.01
N GLY A 228 7.74 -21.26 -7.99
CA GLY A 228 6.45 -21.97 -7.93
C GLY A 228 6.58 -23.41 -7.45
N PRO A 229 7.18 -24.31 -8.26
CA PRO A 229 7.37 -25.70 -7.85
C PRO A 229 8.29 -25.86 -6.64
N HIS A 230 9.24 -24.96 -6.39
CA HIS A 230 10.07 -25.04 -5.18
C HIS A 230 9.24 -24.89 -3.89
N TYR A 231 8.43 -23.85 -3.76
CA TYR A 231 7.60 -23.66 -2.56
C TYR A 231 6.47 -24.68 -2.48
N ARG A 232 5.88 -25.07 -3.60
CA ARG A 232 4.89 -26.15 -3.63
C ARG A 232 5.47 -27.47 -3.12
N ALA A 233 6.70 -27.81 -3.55
CA ALA A 233 7.41 -28.99 -3.07
C ALA A 233 7.67 -28.93 -1.56
N TRP A 234 8.06 -27.75 -1.06
CA TRP A 234 8.31 -27.55 0.37
C TRP A 234 7.04 -27.73 1.20
N ILE A 235 5.91 -27.19 0.72
CA ILE A 235 4.60 -27.37 1.39
C ILE A 235 4.19 -28.85 1.43
N TYR A 236 4.40 -29.59 0.34
CA TYR A 236 4.15 -31.04 0.32
C TYR A 236 5.09 -31.82 1.27
N ASP A 237 6.36 -31.43 1.36
CA ASP A 237 7.30 -32.05 2.31
C ASP A 237 6.85 -31.82 3.76
N GLU A 238 6.44 -30.60 4.12
CA GLU A 238 5.94 -30.29 5.47
C GLU A 238 4.66 -31.06 5.84
N ARG A 239 3.88 -31.48 4.83
CA ARG A 239 2.70 -32.37 4.98
C ARG A 239 3.05 -33.86 4.98
N GLY A 240 4.31 -34.21 4.75
CA GLY A 240 4.76 -35.60 4.60
C GLY A 240 4.35 -36.25 3.26
N GLN A 241 3.90 -35.46 2.29
CA GLN A 241 3.55 -35.88 0.93
C GLN A 241 4.82 -35.98 0.08
N LEU A 242 5.65 -36.98 0.41
CA LEU A 242 7.03 -37.05 -0.10
C LEU A 242 7.10 -37.29 -1.61
N GLU A 243 6.15 -37.98 -2.24
CA GLU A 243 6.21 -38.24 -3.69
C GLU A 243 5.89 -36.99 -4.51
N GLU A 244 4.89 -36.25 -4.06
CA GLU A 244 4.49 -34.96 -4.61
C GLU A 244 5.62 -33.95 -4.44
N ALA A 245 6.23 -33.89 -3.25
CA ALA A 245 7.40 -33.05 -2.98
C ALA A 245 8.57 -33.38 -3.92
N LEU A 246 8.91 -34.67 -4.10
CA LEU A 246 9.98 -35.07 -5.02
C LEU A 246 9.70 -34.67 -6.47
N SER A 247 8.45 -34.80 -6.92
CA SER A 247 8.05 -34.42 -8.28
C SER A 247 8.24 -32.91 -8.48
N GLU A 248 7.75 -32.09 -7.55
CA GLU A 248 7.84 -30.64 -7.62
C GLU A 248 9.29 -30.15 -7.48
N TYR A 249 10.09 -30.70 -6.57
CA TYR A 249 11.52 -30.34 -6.46
C TYR A 249 12.29 -30.63 -7.76
N ARG A 250 12.00 -31.74 -8.43
CA ARG A 250 12.64 -32.06 -9.73
C ARG A 250 12.21 -31.09 -10.82
N LYS A 251 10.93 -30.70 -10.87
CA LYS A 251 10.45 -29.65 -11.78
C LYS A 251 11.15 -28.31 -11.50
N ALA A 252 11.31 -27.95 -10.23
CA ALA A 252 11.98 -26.73 -9.82
C ALA A 252 13.46 -26.71 -10.25
N ILE A 253 14.19 -27.82 -10.14
CA ILE A 253 15.58 -27.90 -10.64
C ILE A 253 15.66 -27.68 -12.15
N VAL A 254 14.78 -28.32 -12.94
CA VAL A 254 14.76 -28.17 -14.39
C VAL A 254 14.49 -26.72 -14.80
N LEU A 255 13.52 -26.06 -14.14
CA LEU A 255 13.20 -24.66 -14.41
C LEU A 255 14.33 -23.71 -13.95
N ASP A 256 14.98 -24.00 -12.82
CA ASP A 256 16.12 -23.23 -12.32
C ASP A 256 17.29 -23.27 -13.32
N GLU A 257 17.59 -24.44 -13.87
CA GLU A 257 18.63 -24.61 -14.90
C GLU A 257 18.29 -23.85 -16.18
N GLN A 258 17.03 -23.81 -16.59
CA GLN A 258 16.58 -23.01 -17.74
C GLN A 258 16.67 -21.51 -17.46
N ASP A 259 16.24 -21.08 -16.27
CA ASP A 259 16.30 -19.68 -15.86
C ASP A 259 17.78 -19.20 -15.80
N VAL A 260 18.69 -20.03 -15.28
CA VAL A 260 20.14 -19.81 -15.28
C VAL A 260 20.69 -19.74 -16.71
N ALA A 261 20.35 -20.71 -17.57
CA ALA A 261 20.83 -20.73 -18.94
C ALA A 261 20.39 -19.49 -19.74
N THR A 262 19.23 -18.91 -19.42
CA THR A 262 18.69 -17.72 -20.08
C THR A 262 19.29 -16.43 -19.51
N SER A 263 19.46 -16.33 -18.19
CA SER A 263 19.86 -15.10 -17.50
C SER A 263 21.37 -14.99 -17.22
N GLY A 264 22.11 -16.10 -17.28
CA GLY A 264 23.51 -16.18 -16.86
C GLY A 264 23.71 -16.11 -15.33
N GLY A 265 22.64 -16.28 -14.55
CA GLY A 265 22.71 -16.31 -13.08
C GLY A 265 23.30 -17.60 -12.50
N GLU A 266 23.30 -17.73 -11.18
CA GLU A 266 23.73 -18.96 -10.49
C GLU A 266 22.53 -19.88 -10.16
N PRO A 267 22.73 -21.22 -10.19
CA PRO A 267 21.70 -22.18 -9.77
C PRO A 267 21.27 -21.99 -8.32
N ARG A 268 19.98 -22.20 -8.04
CA ARG A 268 19.46 -22.20 -6.66
C ARG A 268 19.80 -23.51 -5.97
N HIS A 269 20.98 -23.55 -5.35
CA HIS A 269 21.49 -24.70 -4.61
C HIS A 269 20.56 -25.20 -3.49
N LEU A 270 19.74 -24.31 -2.92
CA LEU A 270 18.75 -24.61 -1.91
C LEU A 270 17.66 -25.59 -2.38
N ILE A 271 17.29 -25.56 -3.67
CA ILE A 271 16.32 -26.52 -4.23
C ILE A 271 16.91 -27.94 -4.17
N ARG A 272 18.20 -28.08 -4.52
CA ARG A 272 18.92 -29.36 -4.47
C ARG A 272 19.13 -29.82 -3.03
N TYR A 273 19.40 -28.91 -2.09
CA TYR A 273 19.49 -29.20 -0.67
C TYR A 273 18.17 -29.78 -0.15
N ASN A 274 17.05 -29.09 -0.37
CA ASN A 274 15.74 -29.55 0.10
C ASN A 274 15.33 -30.87 -0.55
N LEU A 275 15.61 -31.07 -1.85
CA LEU A 275 15.41 -32.36 -2.52
C LEU A 275 16.20 -33.48 -1.82
N ALA A 276 17.46 -33.24 -1.44
CA ALA A 276 18.25 -34.21 -0.69
C ALA A 276 17.64 -34.53 0.69
N CYS A 277 17.06 -33.54 1.38
CA CYS A 277 16.31 -33.75 2.62
C CYS A 277 15.10 -34.68 2.40
N VAL A 278 14.28 -34.42 1.39
CA VAL A 278 13.11 -35.28 1.07
C VAL A 278 13.53 -36.69 0.68
N LEU A 279 14.57 -36.84 -0.14
CA LEU A 279 15.13 -38.15 -0.53
C LEU A 279 15.66 -38.92 0.69
N SER A 280 16.30 -38.23 1.63
CA SER A 280 16.73 -38.80 2.91
C SER A 280 15.53 -39.24 3.75
N LYS A 281 14.50 -38.39 3.93
CA LYS A 281 13.25 -38.71 4.63
C LYS A 281 12.59 -39.95 4.04
N LYS A 282 12.44 -40.02 2.71
CA LYS A 282 11.88 -41.18 2.01
C LYS A 282 12.70 -42.44 2.25
N GLY A 283 14.03 -42.31 2.24
CA GLY A 283 14.96 -43.41 2.49
C GLY A 283 15.02 -44.40 1.32
N GLY A 284 15.64 -45.56 1.53
CA GLY A 284 15.94 -46.52 0.46
C GLY A 284 17.25 -46.21 -0.25
N ARG A 285 18.00 -47.25 -0.63
CA ARG A 285 19.40 -47.11 -1.06
C ARG A 285 19.59 -46.20 -2.28
N ALA A 286 18.65 -46.23 -3.23
CA ALA A 286 18.71 -45.37 -4.42
C ALA A 286 18.54 -43.89 -4.06
N ASN A 287 17.47 -43.55 -3.32
CA ASN A 287 17.21 -42.17 -2.88
C ASN A 287 18.35 -41.62 -2.03
N LEU A 288 18.93 -42.43 -1.14
CA LEU A 288 20.07 -42.00 -0.32
C LEU A 288 21.35 -41.75 -1.14
N LYS A 289 21.56 -42.46 -2.25
CA LYS A 289 22.66 -42.16 -3.17
C LYS A 289 22.42 -40.84 -3.91
N GLU A 290 21.21 -40.66 -4.45
CA GLU A 290 20.82 -39.42 -5.12
C GLU A 290 20.93 -38.20 -4.19
N ALA A 291 20.46 -38.33 -2.94
CA ALA A 291 20.61 -37.28 -1.92
C ALA A 291 22.08 -36.90 -1.69
N LYS A 292 22.98 -37.90 -1.63
CA LYS A 292 24.42 -37.65 -1.49
C LYS A 292 24.98 -36.92 -2.72
N GLU A 293 24.64 -37.37 -3.91
CA GLU A 293 25.11 -36.77 -5.17
C GLU A 293 24.70 -35.30 -5.26
N LEU A 294 23.46 -34.98 -4.91
CA LEU A 294 22.96 -33.61 -4.84
C LEU A 294 23.75 -32.75 -3.84
N LEU A 295 24.00 -33.27 -2.64
CA LEU A 295 24.78 -32.56 -1.60
C LEU A 295 26.25 -32.36 -1.99
N CYS A 296 26.87 -33.36 -2.62
CA CYS A 296 28.22 -33.24 -3.17
C CYS A 296 28.29 -32.17 -4.26
N GLY A 297 27.28 -32.11 -5.14
CA GLY A 297 27.20 -31.11 -6.21
C GLY A 297 27.07 -29.67 -5.71
N ILE A 298 26.51 -29.46 -4.52
CA ILE A 298 26.38 -28.12 -3.91
C ILE A 298 27.41 -27.83 -2.82
N ARG A 299 28.37 -28.74 -2.57
CA ARG A 299 29.32 -28.64 -1.45
C ARG A 299 30.20 -27.39 -1.50
N ALA A 300 30.55 -26.91 -2.70
CA ALA A 300 31.38 -25.72 -2.87
C ALA A 300 30.62 -24.41 -2.65
N TYR A 301 29.30 -24.47 -2.46
CA TYR A 301 28.43 -23.30 -2.44
C TYR A 301 27.85 -23.10 -1.04
N GLY A 302 28.15 -21.96 -0.43
CA GLY A 302 27.65 -21.60 0.89
C GLY A 302 27.97 -22.61 2.00
N ASN A 303 27.15 -22.60 3.05
CA ASN A 303 27.33 -23.45 4.23
C ASN A 303 26.43 -24.70 4.21
N PHE A 304 25.91 -25.11 3.03
CA PHE A 304 24.95 -26.22 2.92
C PHE A 304 25.51 -27.53 3.47
N TRP A 305 26.81 -27.79 3.28
CA TRP A 305 27.44 -28.99 3.80
C TRP A 305 27.45 -29.01 5.34
N GLN A 306 27.82 -27.88 5.97
CA GLN A 306 27.81 -27.73 7.42
C GLN A 306 26.39 -27.80 7.98
N MET A 307 25.40 -27.19 7.32
CA MET A 307 23.99 -27.29 7.69
C MET A 307 23.53 -28.75 7.69
N ALA A 308 23.91 -29.50 6.65
CA ALA A 308 23.52 -30.89 6.48
C ALA A 308 24.11 -31.86 7.53
N GLU A 309 25.20 -31.50 8.22
CA GLU A 309 25.74 -32.31 9.34
C GLU A 309 24.77 -32.38 10.52
N GLY A 310 24.15 -31.25 10.85
CA GLY A 310 23.20 -31.11 11.96
C GLY A 310 21.74 -31.39 11.58
N ASP A 311 21.39 -31.31 10.30
CA ASP A 311 20.00 -31.34 9.85
C ASP A 311 19.31 -32.68 10.19
N PRO A 312 18.20 -32.69 10.95
CA PRO A 312 17.48 -33.91 11.32
C PRO A 312 16.93 -34.68 10.12
N ASP A 313 16.61 -34.02 9.00
CA ASP A 313 16.03 -34.65 7.81
C ASP A 313 17.05 -35.52 7.07
N LEU A 314 18.34 -35.18 7.20
CA LEU A 314 19.45 -35.93 6.64
C LEU A 314 19.96 -37.06 7.57
N LYS A 315 19.28 -37.31 8.69
CA LYS A 315 19.67 -38.36 9.66
C LYS A 315 19.72 -39.76 9.05
N ARG A 316 18.82 -40.09 8.13
CA ARG A 316 18.80 -41.40 7.45
C ARG A 316 20.01 -41.56 6.53
N LEU A 317 20.38 -40.52 5.78
CA LEU A 317 21.60 -40.49 4.97
C LEU A 317 22.86 -40.72 5.82
N ARG A 318 22.98 -40.03 6.96
CA ARG A 318 24.12 -40.19 7.89
C ARG A 318 24.19 -41.61 8.47
N ARG A 319 23.06 -42.18 8.90
CA ARG A 319 22.98 -43.55 9.43
C ARG A 319 23.37 -44.62 8.40
N ALA A 320 23.12 -44.38 7.11
CA ALA A 320 23.49 -45.30 6.04
C ALA A 320 24.99 -45.36 5.73
N LYS A 321 25.83 -44.60 6.47
CA LYS A 321 27.29 -44.48 6.26
C LYS A 321 27.69 -44.01 4.85
N LEU A 322 26.75 -43.43 4.10
CA LEU A 322 27.02 -42.81 2.79
C LEU A 322 27.56 -41.39 2.93
N TRP A 323 27.27 -40.73 4.06
CA TRP A 323 27.73 -39.38 4.37
C TRP A 323 29.26 -39.22 4.35
N ASN A 324 29.99 -40.16 4.95
CA ASN A 324 31.46 -40.12 5.06
C ASN A 324 32.18 -40.63 3.80
N ALA A 325 31.46 -41.14 2.80
CA ALA A 325 32.09 -41.61 1.57
C ALA A 325 32.52 -40.40 0.73
N PRO A 326 33.66 -40.45 0.02
CA PRO A 326 34.14 -39.34 -0.81
C PRO A 326 33.05 -38.80 -1.74
N CYS A 327 32.90 -37.48 -1.79
CA CYS A 327 32.54 -36.79 -3.02
C CYS A 327 33.81 -36.83 -3.91
#